data_AF-A0A5R8P5G7-F1
#
_entry.id   AF-A0A5R8P5G7-F1
#
_cell.length_a   1.000
_cell.length_b   1.000
_cell.length_c   1.000
_cell.angle_alpha   90.00
_cell.angle_beta   90.00
_cell.angle_gamma   90.00
#
_symmetry.space_group_name_H-M   'P 1'
#
loop_
_entity.id
_entity.type
_entity.pdbx_description
1 polymer ?
#
loop_
_entity_poly.entity_id
_entity_poly.type
_entity_poly.pdbx_seq_one_letter_code
_entity_poly.pdbx_strand_id
1 'polypeptide(L)'
;MAIVDFAKTNYPEGAAWHLEIGKLDAATMGSLLLLVNERQPVITEALQRAGNPRPQDKMALAMLRTDVARTMVDHALHHPEFDDEATYPDETIGATLQELIGRLFPGRSVTDVRLRAEQSPNMFASELQAATKIFEGIG
;
A
#
# COMPACT_ATOMS: atom_id res chain seq x y z
N MET A 1 -8.78 -0.07 -9.44
CA MET A 1 -8.96 1.26 -8.81
C MET A 1 -10.28 1.85 -9.29
N ALA A 2 -11.00 2.55 -8.42
CA ALA A 2 -12.20 3.30 -8.78
C ALA A 2 -12.16 4.72 -8.19
N ILE A 3 -12.80 5.67 -8.87
CA ILE A 3 -13.03 7.03 -8.36
C ILE A 3 -14.45 7.08 -7.79
N VAL A 4 -14.59 7.57 -6.55
CA VAL A 4 -15.85 7.51 -5.77
C VAL A 4 -16.05 8.82 -5.00
N ASP A 5 -17.29 9.31 -4.90
CA ASP A 5 -17.66 10.39 -3.98
C ASP A 5 -17.77 9.87 -2.54
N PHE A 6 -16.76 10.13 -1.71
CA PHE A 6 -16.77 9.61 -0.33
C PHE A 6 -17.92 10.19 0.51
N ALA A 7 -18.45 11.37 0.16
CA ALA A 7 -19.63 11.93 0.84
C ALA A 7 -20.92 11.12 0.62
N LYS A 8 -20.91 10.16 -0.32
CA LYS A 8 -22.00 9.22 -0.59
C LYS A 8 -21.70 7.80 -0.07
N THR A 9 -20.68 7.64 0.76
CA THR A 9 -20.21 6.36 1.31
C THR A 9 -20.08 6.43 2.83
N ASN A 10 -19.57 5.36 3.43
CA ASN A 10 -19.21 5.32 4.86
C ASN A 10 -17.75 5.74 5.13
N TYR A 11 -16.97 6.07 4.10
CA TYR A 11 -15.59 6.53 4.30
C TYR A 11 -15.55 8.01 4.72
N PRO A 12 -14.54 8.45 5.49
CA PRO A 12 -14.41 9.85 5.87
C PRO A 12 -14.35 10.78 4.66
N GLU A 13 -15.23 11.79 4.59
CA GLU A 13 -15.32 12.72 3.45
C GLU A 13 -13.98 13.42 3.15
N GLY A 14 -13.18 13.70 4.19
CA GLY A 14 -11.87 14.33 4.08
C GLY A 14 -10.73 13.39 3.66
N ALA A 15 -10.94 12.07 3.60
CA ALA A 15 -9.91 11.13 3.18
C ALA A 15 -9.69 11.20 1.67
N ALA A 16 -8.44 11.09 1.22
CA ALA A 16 -8.12 11.15 -0.21
C ALA A 16 -8.24 9.82 -0.94
N TRP A 17 -8.06 8.72 -0.21
CA TRP A 17 -8.22 7.37 -0.74
C TRP A 17 -8.54 6.41 0.40
N HIS A 18 -8.98 5.22 0.01
CA HIS A 18 -9.16 4.06 0.87
C HIS A 18 -8.65 2.82 0.12
N LEU A 19 -7.97 1.93 0.84
CA LEU A 19 -7.50 0.66 0.29
C LEU A 19 -8.26 -0.48 0.96
N GLU A 20 -9.03 -1.21 0.18
CA GLU A 20 -9.63 -2.47 0.63
C GLU A 20 -8.69 -3.62 0.28
N ILE A 21 -8.41 -4.46 1.29
CA ILE A 21 -7.60 -5.66 1.17
C ILE A 21 -8.45 -6.83 1.63
N GLY A 22 -8.68 -7.78 0.73
CA GLY A 22 -9.43 -9.00 0.98
C GLY A 22 -8.61 -10.05 1.72
N LYS A 23 -9.11 -11.29 1.73
CA LYS A 23 -8.43 -12.42 2.37
C LYS A 23 -7.14 -12.78 1.63
N LEU A 24 -6.17 -13.33 2.36
CA LEU A 24 -4.87 -13.70 1.81
C LEU A 24 -4.96 -14.69 0.64
N ASP A 25 -5.85 -15.69 0.72
CA ASP A 25 -6.05 -16.68 -0.35
C ASP A 25 -6.91 -16.18 -1.52
N ALA A 26 -7.45 -14.97 -1.44
CA ALA A 26 -8.32 -14.44 -2.48
C ALA A 26 -7.48 -13.90 -3.64
N ALA A 27 -8.02 -14.01 -4.87
CA ALA A 27 -7.37 -13.49 -6.07
C ALA A 27 -7.17 -11.97 -5.97
N THR A 28 -5.95 -11.49 -6.23
CA THR A 28 -5.54 -10.09 -6.07
C THR A 28 -6.41 -9.15 -6.92
N MET A 29 -6.68 -9.53 -8.17
CA MET A 29 -7.35 -8.67 -9.15
C MET A 29 -8.79 -8.29 -8.75
N GLY A 30 -9.41 -9.01 -7.81
CA GLY A 30 -10.72 -8.68 -7.23
C GLY A 30 -10.71 -8.34 -5.74
N SER A 31 -9.57 -8.52 -5.07
CA SER A 31 -9.48 -8.44 -3.60
C SER A 31 -8.57 -7.32 -3.11
N LEU A 32 -7.93 -6.58 -4.03
CA LEU A 32 -7.19 -5.36 -3.72
C LEU A 32 -7.83 -4.20 -4.47
N LEU A 33 -8.61 -3.38 -3.77
CA LEU A 33 -9.34 -2.27 -4.37
C LEU A 33 -8.91 -0.93 -3.77
N LEU A 34 -8.20 -0.14 -4.59
CA LEU A 34 -7.95 1.26 -4.30
C LEU A 34 -9.16 2.11 -4.73
N LEU A 35 -9.80 2.75 -3.76
CA LEU A 35 -10.84 3.76 -3.95
C LEU A 35 -10.24 5.15 -3.77
N VAL A 36 -10.48 6.05 -4.72
CA VAL A 36 -9.94 7.41 -4.71
C VAL A 36 -11.10 8.40 -4.61
N ASN A 37 -11.02 9.32 -3.66
CA ASN A 37 -12.08 10.28 -3.42
C ASN A 37 -12.12 11.34 -4.53
N GLU A 38 -13.25 11.44 -5.25
CA GLU A 38 -13.41 12.41 -6.34
C GLU A 38 -13.34 13.86 -5.87
N ARG A 39 -13.62 14.12 -4.59
CA ARG A 39 -13.53 15.46 -3.97
C ARG A 39 -12.10 15.93 -3.72
N GLN A 40 -11.10 15.08 -3.97
CA GLN A 40 -9.68 15.43 -3.83
C GLN A 40 -9.03 15.58 -5.21
N PRO A 41 -9.07 16.79 -5.81
CA PRO A 41 -8.57 17.01 -7.17
C PRO A 41 -7.08 16.71 -7.32
N VAL A 42 -6.29 16.97 -6.27
CA VAL A 42 -4.83 16.76 -6.29
C VAL A 42 -4.47 15.33 -6.70
N ILE A 43 -5.12 14.32 -6.12
CA ILE A 43 -4.79 12.92 -6.42
C ILE A 43 -5.52 12.39 -7.65
N THR A 44 -6.77 12.80 -7.87
CA THR A 44 -7.54 12.34 -9.04
C THR A 44 -6.95 12.85 -10.35
N GLU A 45 -6.55 14.11 -10.40
CA GLU A 45 -5.84 14.67 -11.54
C GLU A 45 -4.46 14.03 -11.76
N ALA A 46 -3.73 13.74 -10.68
CA ALA A 46 -2.43 13.08 -10.78
C ALA A 46 -2.55 11.67 -11.37
N LEU A 47 -3.59 10.93 -10.99
CA LEU A 47 -3.90 9.61 -11.55
C LEU A 47 -4.30 9.67 -13.03
N GLN A 48 -5.09 10.68 -13.43
CA GLN A 48 -5.43 10.91 -14.84
C GLN A 48 -4.18 11.19 -15.69
N ARG A 49 -3.16 11.84 -15.12
CA ARG A 49 -1.89 12.16 -15.78
C ARG A 49 -0.77 11.16 -15.48
N ALA A 50 -1.06 9.98 -14.95
CA ALA A 50 -0.03 9.03 -14.52
C ALA A 50 0.91 8.58 -15.66
N GLY A 51 0.45 8.60 -16.92
CA GLY A 51 1.28 8.31 -18.09
C GLY A 51 2.28 9.42 -18.47
N ASN A 52 2.04 10.66 -18.05
CA ASN A 52 2.94 11.81 -18.26
C ASN A 52 2.76 12.86 -17.14
N PRO A 53 3.22 12.57 -15.91
CA PRO A 53 2.92 13.37 -14.73
C PRO A 53 3.74 14.66 -14.68
N ARG A 54 3.10 15.76 -14.25
CA ARG A 54 3.82 16.99 -13.87
C ARG A 54 4.58 16.77 -12.55
N PRO A 55 5.53 17.63 -12.16
CA PRO A 55 6.25 17.48 -10.89
C PRO A 55 5.35 17.33 -9.65
N GLN A 56 4.26 18.11 -9.57
CA GLN A 56 3.27 17.98 -8.49
C GLN A 56 2.49 16.65 -8.54
N ASP A 57 2.22 16.13 -9.73
CA ASP A 57 1.53 14.85 -9.90
C ASP A 57 2.44 13.70 -9.45
N LYS A 58 3.75 13.78 -9.75
CA LYS A 58 4.76 12.81 -9.25
C LYS A 58 4.76 12.75 -7.73
N MET A 59 4.66 13.90 -7.06
CA MET A 59 4.60 13.97 -5.61
C MET A 59 3.35 13.28 -5.05
N ALA A 60 2.18 13.60 -5.59
CA ALA A 60 0.91 13.00 -5.17
C ALA A 60 0.90 11.46 -5.39
N LEU A 61 1.39 11.00 -6.55
CA LEU A 61 1.50 9.58 -6.86
C LEU A 61 2.49 8.85 -5.95
N ALA A 62 3.61 9.50 -5.58
CA ALA A 62 4.58 8.90 -4.68
C ALA A 62 4.06 8.80 -3.24
N MET A 63 3.30 9.80 -2.77
CA MET A 63 2.57 9.76 -1.50
C MET A 63 1.57 8.60 -1.49
N LEU A 64 0.72 8.50 -2.51
CA LEU A 64 -0.25 7.42 -2.65
C LEU A 64 0.43 6.04 -2.65
N ARG A 65 1.48 5.87 -3.48
CA ARG A 65 2.23 4.60 -3.57
C ARG A 65 2.82 4.21 -2.21
N THR A 66 3.40 5.18 -1.50
CA THR A 66 4.01 4.94 -0.18
C THR A 66 2.96 4.54 0.84
N ASP A 67 1.82 5.23 0.88
CA ASP A 67 0.76 4.93 1.84
C ASP A 67 0.05 3.59 1.55
N VAL A 68 -0.15 3.25 0.26
CA VAL A 68 -0.65 1.94 -0.15
C VAL A 68 0.31 0.83 0.27
N ALA A 69 1.61 0.97 -0.01
CA ALA A 69 2.60 -0.02 0.40
C ALA A 69 2.63 -0.18 1.92
N ARG A 70 2.54 0.93 2.67
CA ARG A 70 2.47 0.91 4.13
C ARG A 70 1.24 0.16 4.62
N THR A 71 0.06 0.48 4.10
CA THR A 71 -1.20 -0.17 4.49
C THR A 71 -1.19 -1.68 4.19
N MET A 72 -0.60 -2.08 3.06
CA MET A 72 -0.42 -3.49 2.70
C MET A 72 0.53 -4.23 3.65
N VAL A 73 1.68 -3.63 3.97
CA VAL A 73 2.62 -4.20 4.95
C VAL A 73 1.97 -4.30 6.33
N ASP A 74 1.30 -3.24 6.79
CA ASP A 74 0.59 -3.25 8.07
C ASP A 74 -0.47 -4.37 8.09
N HIS A 75 -1.26 -4.53 7.02
CA HIS A 75 -2.24 -5.61 6.91
C HIS A 75 -1.61 -7.00 7.01
N ALA A 76 -0.50 -7.23 6.29
CA ALA A 76 0.22 -8.49 6.31
C ALA A 76 0.73 -8.84 7.71
N LEU A 77 1.39 -7.88 8.38
CA LEU A 77 2.02 -8.13 9.68
C LEU A 77 1.00 -8.40 10.81
N HIS A 78 -0.20 -7.81 10.71
CA HIS A 78 -1.29 -8.05 11.66
C HIS A 78 -2.06 -9.36 11.40
N HIS A 79 -1.83 -10.04 10.27
CA HIS A 79 -2.46 -11.32 9.99
C HIS A 79 -1.62 -12.48 10.55
N PRO A 80 -2.11 -13.26 11.54
CA PRO A 80 -1.29 -14.29 12.18
C PRO A 80 -0.82 -15.40 11.24
N GLU A 81 -1.66 -15.75 10.26
CA GLU A 81 -1.37 -16.79 9.25
C GLU A 81 -0.38 -16.33 8.17
N PHE A 82 -0.01 -15.04 8.15
CA PHE A 82 0.98 -14.53 7.22
C PHE A 82 2.39 -14.72 7.82
N ASP A 83 2.99 -15.88 7.65
CA ASP A 83 4.33 -16.19 8.18
C ASP A 83 5.29 -16.67 7.08
N ASP A 84 6.50 -17.07 7.50
CA ASP A 84 7.57 -17.50 6.59
C ASP A 84 7.31 -18.87 5.94
N GLU A 85 6.45 -19.70 6.54
CA GLU A 85 6.11 -21.04 6.04
C GLU A 85 4.82 -21.02 5.20
N ALA A 86 4.02 -19.97 5.33
CA ALA A 86 2.80 -19.78 4.56
C ALA A 86 3.12 -19.76 3.06
N THR A 87 2.42 -20.64 2.32
CA THR A 87 2.53 -20.69 0.85
C THR A 87 1.20 -20.24 0.26
N TYR A 88 1.23 -19.15 -0.49
CA TYR A 88 0.06 -18.63 -1.18
C TYR A 88 0.15 -18.93 -2.68
N PRO A 89 -0.96 -19.27 -3.34
CA PRO A 89 -0.96 -19.40 -4.79
C PRO A 89 -0.57 -18.09 -5.47
N ASP A 90 0.05 -18.18 -6.65
CA ASP A 90 0.32 -17.01 -7.49
C ASP A 90 -0.97 -16.21 -7.72
N GLU A 91 -0.82 -14.89 -7.91
CA GLU A 91 -1.93 -13.96 -8.14
C GLU A 91 -2.93 -13.83 -6.98
N THR A 92 -2.59 -14.30 -5.78
CA THR A 92 -3.36 -14.04 -4.54
C THR A 92 -2.81 -12.86 -3.75
N ILE A 93 -3.62 -12.35 -2.81
CA ILE A 93 -3.21 -11.28 -1.90
C ILE A 93 -1.99 -11.68 -1.09
N GLY A 94 -1.97 -12.90 -0.55
CA GLY A 94 -0.83 -13.40 0.23
C GLY A 94 0.46 -13.44 -0.58
N ALA A 95 0.44 -13.96 -1.81
CA ALA A 95 1.61 -13.96 -2.70
C ALA A 95 2.06 -12.52 -3.03
N THR A 96 1.11 -11.62 -3.30
CA THR A 96 1.40 -10.19 -3.56
C THR A 96 2.06 -9.51 -2.36
N LEU A 97 1.62 -9.83 -1.14
CA LEU A 97 2.18 -9.29 0.10
C LEU A 97 3.58 -9.86 0.40
N GLN A 98 3.81 -11.16 0.11
CA GLN A 98 5.13 -11.78 0.23
C GLN A 98 6.14 -11.12 -0.72
N GLU A 99 5.76 -10.92 -1.99
CA GLU A 99 6.59 -10.20 -2.96
C GLU A 99 6.89 -8.76 -2.52
N LEU A 100 5.87 -8.06 -2.01
CA LEU A 100 6.02 -6.69 -1.52
C LEU A 100 7.02 -6.61 -0.36
N ILE A 101 6.89 -7.49 0.65
CA ILE A 101 7.79 -7.52 1.80
C ILE A 101 9.20 -7.91 1.37
N GLY A 102 9.37 -8.93 0.52
CA GLY A 102 10.67 -9.34 0.01
C GLY A 102 11.39 -8.21 -0.75
N ARG A 103 10.64 -7.38 -1.48
CA ARG A 103 11.19 -6.20 -2.17
C ARG A 103 11.56 -5.06 -1.22
N LEU A 104 10.74 -4.79 -0.20
CA LEU A 104 10.96 -3.67 0.74
C LEU A 104 12.02 -3.99 1.79
N PHE A 105 12.14 -5.27 2.18
CA PHE A 105 13.01 -5.75 3.24
C PHE A 105 13.87 -6.94 2.76
N PRO A 106 14.74 -6.73 1.77
CA PRO A 106 15.49 -7.82 1.16
C PRO A 106 16.34 -8.56 2.19
N GLY A 107 16.23 -9.89 2.20
CA GLY A 107 16.97 -10.78 3.09
C GLY A 107 16.43 -10.86 4.53
N ARG A 108 15.26 -10.27 4.83
CA ARG A 108 14.59 -10.39 6.12
C ARG A 108 13.38 -11.32 6.02
N SER A 109 13.20 -12.16 7.03
CA SER A 109 12.01 -12.99 7.19
C SER A 109 10.79 -12.13 7.57
N VAL A 110 9.58 -12.60 7.26
CA VAL A 110 8.32 -11.99 7.72
C VAL A 110 8.30 -11.91 9.25
N THR A 111 8.79 -12.95 9.93
CA THR A 111 8.92 -12.96 11.40
C THR A 111 9.81 -11.84 11.91
N ASP A 112 10.98 -11.61 11.29
CA ASP A 112 11.88 -10.51 11.68
C ASP A 112 11.28 -9.14 11.42
N VAL A 113 10.55 -8.98 10.32
CA VAL A 113 9.87 -7.73 9.96
C VAL A 113 8.75 -7.44 10.97
N ARG A 114 7.94 -8.44 11.32
CA ARG A 114 6.90 -8.33 12.35
C ARG A 114 7.50 -7.96 13.71
N LEU A 115 8.53 -8.70 14.14
CA LEU A 115 9.20 -8.45 15.42
C LEU A 115 9.74 -7.01 15.50
N ARG A 116 10.30 -6.50 14.39
CA ARG A 116 10.76 -5.11 14.30
C ARG A 116 9.63 -4.09 14.41
N ALA A 117 8.50 -4.35 13.76
CA ALA A 117 7.32 -3.49 13.84
C ALA A 117 6.76 -3.44 15.27
N GLU A 118 6.76 -4.57 15.99
CA GLU A 118 6.30 -4.66 17.38
C GLU A 118 7.26 -4.02 18.39
N GLN A 119 8.56 -4.30 18.27
CA GLN A 119 9.56 -3.82 19.23
C GLN A 119 9.94 -2.36 19.04
N SER A 120 9.81 -1.82 17.82
CA SER A 120 10.27 -0.47 17.49
C SER A 120 9.41 0.19 16.42
N PRO A 121 8.10 0.41 16.68
CA PRO A 121 7.14 0.85 15.67
C PRO A 121 7.52 2.17 14.99
N ASN A 122 8.04 3.14 15.73
CA ASN A 122 8.45 4.43 15.17
C ASN A 122 9.65 4.30 14.20
N MET A 123 10.60 3.42 14.54
CA MET A 123 11.75 3.18 13.68
C MET A 123 11.37 2.34 12.47
N PHE A 124 10.53 1.32 12.66
CA PHE A 124 9.96 0.54 11.57
C PHE A 124 9.21 1.42 10.56
N ALA A 125 8.39 2.37 11.01
CA ALA A 125 7.71 3.33 10.14
C ALA A 125 8.70 4.14 9.28
N SER A 126 9.84 4.53 9.87
CA SER A 126 10.91 5.25 9.17
C SER A 126 11.65 4.36 8.16
N GLU A 127 11.93 3.11 8.52
CA GLU A 127 12.53 2.09 7.63
C GLU A 127 11.63 1.80 6.43
N LEU A 128 10.33 1.63 6.67
CA LEU A 128 9.32 1.40 5.65
C LEU A 128 9.20 2.62 4.71
N GLN A 129 9.14 3.84 5.24
CA GLN A 129 9.15 5.06 4.43
C GLN A 129 10.43 5.17 3.56
N ALA A 130 11.59 4.80 4.11
CA ALA A 130 12.83 4.78 3.35
C ALA A 130 12.77 3.73 2.22
N ALA A 131 12.23 2.54 2.51
CA ALA A 131 12.10 1.44 1.55
C ALA A 131 11.14 1.76 0.39
N THR A 132 10.10 2.58 0.60
CA THR A 132 9.21 3.00 -0.49
C THR A 132 9.79 4.07 -1.41
N LYS A 133 10.96 4.64 -1.05
CA LYS A 133 11.68 5.66 -1.81
C LYS A 133 10.77 6.80 -2.26
N ILE A 134 10.04 7.38 -1.31
CA ILE A 134 8.97 8.36 -1.56
C ILE A 134 9.38 9.56 -2.46
N PHE A 135 10.67 9.91 -2.55
CA PHE A 135 11.13 11.01 -3.40
C PHE A 135 12.00 10.60 -4.60
N GLU A 136 12.14 9.31 -4.89
CA GLU A 136 12.90 8.84 -6.06
C GLU A 136 12.21 9.27 -7.37
N GLY A 137 12.97 9.87 -8.29
CA GLY A 137 12.47 10.32 -9.60
C GLY A 137 11.69 11.65 -9.61
N ILE A 138 11.69 12.38 -8.48
CA ILE A 138 10.96 13.65 -8.32
C ILE A 138 11.80 14.89 -8.72
N GLY A 139 13.08 14.72 -9.06
CA GLY A 139 13.96 15.77 -9.60
C GLY A 139 13.91 15.94 -11.11
#